data_AF-A0A3F2UAM3-F1
#
_entry.id   AF-A0A3F2UAM3-F1
#
_cell.length_a   1.000
_cell.length_b   1.000
_cell.length_c   1.000
_cell.angle_alpha   90.00
_cell.angle_beta   90.00
_cell.angle_gamma   90.00
#
_symmetry.space_group_name_H-M   'P 1'
#
loop_
_entity.id
_entity.type
_entity.pdbx_description
1 polymer ?
#
loop_
_entity_poly.entity_id
_entity_poly.type
_entity_poly.pdbx_seq_one_letter_code
_entity_poly.pdbx_strand_id
1 'polypeptide(L)'
;MRFATYLQGLAAMLAGLIVLSACTVAVEDGHRPGPGPWPGPGQGSGFCTREFQPVCARRHGEERTFANPCLADRAGFRILHRGECSRRDDRPRACTMEYRPVCATRRGNFRTFGNACQADAEGWRIVRNRPC
;
A
#
# COMPACT_ATOMS: atom_id res chain seq x y z
N MET A 1 35.55 17.97 54.71
CA MET A 1 35.28 16.55 54.43
C MET A 1 33.87 16.29 53.85
N ARG A 2 32.80 16.98 54.32
CA ARG A 2 31.42 16.80 53.81
C ARG A 2 31.15 17.32 52.39
N PHE A 3 31.95 18.28 51.90
CA PHE A 3 31.83 18.81 50.53
C PHE A 3 32.29 17.82 49.46
N ALA A 4 33.37 17.07 49.73
CA ALA A 4 33.89 16.06 48.80
C ALA A 4 32.93 14.88 48.65
N THR A 5 32.29 14.45 49.75
CA THR A 5 31.25 13.40 49.71
C THR A 5 29.99 13.87 48.97
N TYR A 6 29.65 15.16 49.05
CA TYR A 6 28.54 15.74 48.27
C TYR A 6 28.86 15.75 46.77
N LEU A 7 30.09 16.13 46.40
CA LEU A 7 30.54 16.16 45.01
C LEU A 7 30.56 14.75 44.40
N GLN A 8 31.02 13.75 45.17
CA GLN A 8 31.00 12.34 44.77
C GLN A 8 29.57 11.80 44.59
N GLY A 9 28.64 12.17 45.48
CA GLY A 9 27.22 11.81 45.35
C GLY A 9 26.55 12.43 44.13
N LEU A 10 26.87 13.69 43.82
CA LEU A 10 26.34 14.40 42.65
C LEU A 10 26.86 13.80 41.33
N ALA A 11 28.15 13.44 41.29
CA ALA A 11 28.76 12.77 40.15
C ALA A 11 28.14 11.37 39.89
N ALA A 12 27.86 10.60 40.95
CA ALA A 12 27.21 9.30 40.83
C ALA A 12 25.75 9.39 40.33
N MET A 13 25.01 10.41 40.79
CA MET A 13 23.65 10.70 40.31
C MET A 13 23.61 11.09 38.83
N LEU A 14 24.53 11.97 38.40
CA LEU A 14 24.64 12.39 37.00
C LEU A 14 25.04 11.23 36.08
N ALA A 15 25.96 10.36 36.52
CA ALA A 15 26.33 9.16 35.78
C ALA A 15 25.16 8.16 35.65
N GLY A 16 24.35 7.98 36.70
CA GLY A 16 23.18 7.11 36.67
C GLY A 16 22.09 7.57 35.69
N LEU A 17 21.86 8.89 35.61
CA LEU A 17 20.93 9.50 34.65
C LEU A 17 21.37 9.31 33.18
N ILE A 18 22.67 9.33 32.92
CA ILE A 18 23.22 9.10 31.57
C ILE A 18 23.06 7.63 31.14
N VAL A 19 23.21 6.67 32.06
CA VAL A 19 23.06 5.23 31.75
C VAL A 19 21.60 4.85 31.49
N LEU A 20 20.64 5.48 32.16
CA LEU A 20 19.20 5.22 31.97
C LEU A 20 18.64 5.74 30.63
N SER A 21 19.36 6.62 29.92
CA SER A 21 18.92 7.13 28.62
C SER A 21 19.40 6.30 27.41
N ALA A 22 20.13 5.20 27.63
CA ALA A 22 20.80 4.45 26.55
C ALA A 22 19.94 3.37 25.87
N CYS A 23 18.67 3.21 26.25
CA CYS A 23 17.76 2.22 25.65
C CYS A 23 16.82 2.86 24.62
N THR A 24 17.34 3.46 23.55
CA THR A 24 16.50 3.78 22.40
C THR A 24 16.42 2.54 21.51
N VAL A 25 15.24 1.91 21.44
CA VAL A 25 14.94 0.90 20.43
C VAL A 25 15.07 1.55 19.05
N ALA A 26 16.08 1.16 18.28
CA ALA A 26 16.12 1.45 16.86
C ALA A 26 15.04 0.59 16.20
N VAL A 27 13.92 1.21 15.84
CA VAL A 27 12.97 0.59 14.91
C VAL A 27 13.65 0.65 13.55
N GLU A 28 14.20 -0.48 13.09
CA GLU A 28 14.54 -0.63 11.68
C GLU A 28 13.22 -0.65 10.90
N ASP A 29 12.77 0.53 10.49
CA ASP A 29 11.72 0.66 9.50
C ASP A 29 12.20 -0.09 8.26
N GLY A 30 11.61 -1.25 7.99
CA GLY A 30 11.95 -2.10 6.86
C GLY A 30 11.67 -1.39 5.54
N HIS A 31 12.65 -0.63 5.07
CA HIS A 31 12.68 -0.07 3.73
C HIS A 31 13.06 -1.21 2.80
N ARG A 32 12.07 -2.03 2.41
CA ARG A 32 12.23 -2.95 1.28
C ARG A 32 12.86 -2.15 0.13
N PRO A 33 13.97 -2.58 -0.48
CA PRO A 33 14.49 -1.93 -1.66
C PRO A 33 13.41 -2.03 -2.74
N GLY A 34 12.72 -0.92 -3.00
CA GLY A 34 11.83 -0.82 -4.13
C GLY A 34 12.62 -1.01 -5.42
N PRO A 35 11.97 -1.45 -6.52
CA PRO A 35 12.60 -1.43 -7.83
C PRO A 35 13.14 -0.02 -8.08
N GLY A 36 14.42 0.05 -8.50
CA GLY A 36 15.29 1.22 -8.47
C GLY A 36 14.74 2.52 -9.08
N PRO A 37 15.52 3.61 -9.01
CA PRO A 37 15.04 4.96 -9.27
C PRO A 37 14.36 5.04 -10.63
N TRP A 38 13.04 5.29 -10.61
CA TRP A 38 12.33 5.74 -11.79
C TRP A 38 12.85 7.13 -12.14
N PRO A 39 12.93 7.49 -13.43
CA PRO A 39 13.24 8.85 -13.82
C PRO A 39 12.30 9.79 -13.04
N GLY A 40 12.90 10.64 -12.20
CA GLY A 40 12.16 11.58 -11.38
C GLY A 40 11.32 12.52 -12.26
N PRO A 41 10.28 13.14 -11.68
CA PRO A 41 9.39 13.98 -12.45
C PRO A 41 10.18 15.15 -13.04
N GLY A 42 10.12 15.31 -14.37
CA GLY A 42 10.65 16.49 -15.05
C GLY A 42 11.91 16.33 -15.89
N GLN A 43 12.33 15.13 -16.28
CA GLN A 43 13.49 14.95 -17.19
C GLN A 43 13.16 14.39 -18.59
N GLY A 44 11.89 14.38 -18.97
CA GLY A 44 11.47 14.05 -20.33
C GLY A 44 11.29 15.31 -21.17
N SER A 45 11.90 15.37 -22.35
CA SER A 45 11.44 16.26 -23.42
C SER A 45 9.91 16.18 -23.53
N GLY A 46 9.24 17.25 -23.94
CA GLY A 46 7.77 17.33 -24.05
C GLY A 46 7.11 16.29 -24.97
N PHE A 47 7.82 15.26 -25.43
CA PHE A 47 7.38 14.20 -26.32
C PHE A 47 7.55 12.82 -25.66
N CYS A 48 6.50 12.00 -25.70
CA CYS A 48 6.57 10.61 -25.26
C CYS A 48 6.73 9.72 -26.48
N THR A 49 7.54 8.67 -26.35
CA THR A 49 7.60 7.60 -27.33
C THR A 49 6.28 6.81 -27.32
N ARG A 50 6.01 6.10 -28.41
CA ARG A 50 4.86 5.17 -28.53
C ARG A 50 5.17 3.78 -27.99
N GLU A 51 6.21 3.65 -27.16
CA GLU A 51 6.57 2.39 -26.54
C GLU A 51 5.49 1.97 -25.53
N PHE A 52 5.18 0.67 -25.50
CA PHE A 52 4.22 0.09 -24.56
C PHE A 52 4.96 -0.59 -23.41
N GLN A 53 5.02 0.09 -22.27
CA GLN A 53 5.61 -0.37 -21.02
C GLN A 53 4.65 -0.02 -19.88
N PRO A 54 3.55 -0.76 -19.71
CA PRO A 54 2.45 -0.33 -18.86
C PRO A 54 2.90 -0.12 -17.41
N VAL A 55 2.36 0.91 -16.77
CA VAL A 55 2.59 1.21 -15.35
C VAL A 55 1.30 1.53 -14.63
N CYS A 56 1.22 1.13 -13.37
CA CYS A 56 0.18 1.57 -12.47
C CYS A 56 0.65 2.81 -11.74
N ALA A 57 -0.11 3.90 -11.84
CA ALA A 57 0.24 5.17 -11.23
C ALA A 57 -0.97 5.78 -10.50
N ARG A 58 -0.70 6.62 -9.49
CA ARG A 58 -1.73 7.18 -8.61
C ARG A 58 -1.68 8.70 -8.54
N ARG A 59 -2.84 9.34 -8.53
CA ARG A 59 -3.00 10.78 -8.30
C ARG A 59 -4.29 11.03 -7.51
N HIS A 60 -4.20 11.80 -6.41
CA HIS A 60 -5.35 12.13 -5.55
C HIS A 60 -6.18 10.92 -5.09
N GLY A 61 -5.55 9.77 -4.85
CA GLY A 61 -6.23 8.54 -4.42
C GLY A 61 -6.81 7.69 -5.55
N GLU A 62 -6.78 8.16 -6.81
CA GLU A 62 -7.18 7.38 -7.98
C GLU A 62 -5.98 6.67 -8.59
N GLU A 63 -6.09 5.36 -8.81
CA GLU A 63 -5.10 4.53 -9.51
C GLU A 63 -5.51 4.31 -10.96
N ARG A 64 -4.56 4.50 -11.89
CA ARG A 64 -4.78 4.37 -13.32
C ARG A 64 -3.58 3.74 -14.02
N THR A 65 -3.88 2.86 -14.97
CA THR A 65 -2.89 2.29 -15.90
C THR A 65 -2.52 3.31 -16.97
N PHE A 66 -1.22 3.51 -17.18
CA PHE A 66 -0.69 4.29 -18.30
C PHE A 66 0.07 3.36 -19.25
N ALA A 67 0.00 3.62 -20.55
CA ALA A 67 0.67 2.81 -21.57
C ALA A 67 2.21 2.84 -21.43
N ASN A 68 2.78 3.91 -20.87
CA ASN A 68 4.19 3.98 -20.51
C ASN A 68 4.46 4.99 -19.38
N PRO A 69 5.66 4.95 -18.76
CA PRO A 69 6.05 5.86 -17.68
C PRO A 69 6.02 7.33 -18.07
N CYS A 70 6.41 7.67 -19.30
CA CYS A 70 6.42 9.05 -19.79
C CYS A 70 5.02 9.66 -19.79
N LEU A 71 4.01 8.89 -20.21
CA LEU A 71 2.61 9.33 -20.18
C LEU A 71 2.08 9.51 -18.75
N ALA A 72 2.52 8.68 -17.81
CA ALA A 72 2.16 8.81 -16.40
C ALA A 72 2.76 10.09 -15.78
N ASP A 73 4.04 10.36 -16.04
CA ASP A 73 4.75 11.53 -15.54
C ASP A 73 4.15 12.83 -16.09
N ARG A 74 3.92 12.89 -17.41
CA ARG A 74 3.26 14.02 -18.07
C ARG A 74 1.86 14.30 -17.52
N ALA A 75 1.14 13.26 -17.14
CA ALA A 75 -0.18 13.38 -16.53
C ALA A 75 -0.12 13.76 -15.03
N GLY A 76 1.06 13.85 -14.44
CA GLY A 76 1.28 14.16 -13.02
C GLY A 76 0.90 13.02 -12.09
N PHE A 77 0.97 11.77 -12.54
CA PHE A 77 0.71 10.59 -11.71
C PHE A 77 2.01 10.03 -11.14
N ARG A 78 1.98 9.66 -9.86
CA ARG A 78 3.10 8.97 -9.23
C ARG A 78 3.03 7.48 -9.55
N ILE A 79 4.05 6.95 -10.23
CA ILE A 79 4.15 5.53 -10.54
C ILE A 79 4.28 4.72 -9.23
N LEU A 80 3.44 3.70 -9.08
CA LEU A 80 3.44 2.76 -7.95
C LEU A 80 4.27 1.51 -8.29
N HIS A 81 4.01 0.88 -9.43
CA HIS A 81 4.70 -0.32 -9.90
C HIS A 81 4.61 -0.50 -11.42
N ARG A 82 5.42 -1.43 -11.96
CA ARG A 82 5.36 -1.88 -13.36
C ARG A 82 4.13 -2.75 -13.60
N GLY A 83 3.65 -2.78 -14.83
CA GLY A 83 2.43 -3.47 -15.22
C GLY A 83 1.19 -2.62 -14.97
N GLU A 84 0.07 -3.11 -15.45
CA GLU A 84 -1.22 -2.44 -15.30
C GLU A 84 -1.67 -2.41 -13.83
N CYS A 85 -2.48 -1.43 -13.46
CA CYS A 85 -3.18 -1.48 -12.19
C CYS A 85 -4.06 -2.73 -12.19
N SER A 86 -3.82 -3.65 -11.25
CA SER A 86 -4.72 -4.78 -11.03
C SER A 86 -6.05 -4.22 -10.54
N ARG A 87 -7.02 -4.05 -11.43
CA ARG A 87 -8.42 -4.06 -10.98
C ARG A 87 -8.59 -5.40 -10.29
N ARG A 88 -9.04 -5.39 -9.04
CA ARG A 88 -9.33 -6.62 -8.29
C ARG A 88 -10.30 -7.56 -9.05
N ASP A 89 -10.95 -7.05 -10.10
CA ASP A 89 -11.91 -7.72 -10.99
C ASP A 89 -11.29 -8.50 -12.17
N ASP A 90 -10.09 -8.19 -12.67
CA ASP A 90 -9.62 -8.76 -13.95
C ASP A 90 -8.81 -10.06 -13.80
N ARG A 91 -8.51 -10.47 -12.55
CA ARG A 91 -7.87 -11.78 -12.32
C ARG A 91 -8.96 -12.86 -12.25
N PRO A 92 -9.00 -13.83 -13.18
CA PRO A 92 -9.93 -14.95 -13.07
C PRO A 92 -9.72 -15.66 -11.73
N ARG A 93 -10.71 -15.55 -10.84
CA ARG A 93 -10.74 -16.24 -9.56
C ARG A 93 -11.36 -17.61 -9.79
N ALA A 94 -10.57 -18.67 -9.56
CA ALA A 94 -11.10 -20.01 -9.48
C ALA A 94 -11.93 -20.15 -8.19
N CYS A 95 -13.24 -20.32 -8.33
CA CYS A 95 -14.14 -20.55 -7.21
C CYS A 95 -14.49 -22.03 -7.10
N THR A 96 -14.60 -22.52 -5.87
CA THR A 96 -15.15 -23.86 -5.60
C THR A 96 -16.62 -23.93 -6.00
N MET A 97 -17.10 -25.13 -6.33
CA MET A 97 -18.52 -25.40 -6.59
C MET A 97 -19.35 -25.61 -5.31
N GLU A 98 -18.77 -25.30 -4.15
CA GLU A 98 -19.47 -25.36 -2.87
C GLU A 98 -20.66 -24.39 -2.85
N TYR A 99 -21.83 -24.90 -2.47
CA TYR A 99 -23.04 -24.09 -2.34
C TYR A 99 -23.22 -23.58 -0.91
N ARG A 100 -22.92 -22.29 -0.71
CA ARG A 100 -23.07 -21.52 0.55
C ARG A 100 -23.62 -20.13 0.20
N PRO A 101 -24.92 -20.01 -0.09
CA PRO A 101 -25.44 -18.87 -0.83
C PRO A 101 -25.37 -17.55 -0.05
N VAL A 102 -25.09 -16.47 -0.78
CA VAL A 102 -25.02 -15.12 -0.22
C VAL A 102 -25.86 -14.15 -1.02
N CYS A 103 -26.45 -13.16 -0.36
CA CYS A 103 -27.14 -12.04 -1.00
C CYS A 103 -26.14 -10.90 -1.13
N ALA A 104 -25.91 -10.45 -2.36
CA ALA A 104 -24.99 -9.37 -2.67
C ALA A 104 -25.70 -8.25 -3.44
N THR A 105 -25.12 -7.05 -3.41
CA THR A 105 -25.66 -5.87 -4.09
C THR A 105 -24.64 -5.23 -5.02
N ARG A 106 -25.13 -4.77 -6.17
CA ARG A 106 -24.36 -4.01 -7.16
C ARG A 106 -25.25 -2.96 -7.82
N ARG A 107 -24.88 -1.69 -7.67
CA ARG A 107 -25.62 -0.53 -8.23
C ARG A 107 -27.12 -0.54 -7.86
N GLY A 108 -27.44 -0.89 -6.62
CA GLY A 108 -28.83 -0.94 -6.12
C GLY A 108 -29.60 -2.24 -6.41
N ASN A 109 -29.09 -3.12 -7.28
CA ASN A 109 -29.68 -4.43 -7.52
C ASN A 109 -29.20 -5.45 -6.48
N PHE A 110 -30.05 -6.43 -6.18
CA PHE A 110 -29.74 -7.55 -5.30
C PHE A 110 -29.78 -8.86 -6.07
N ARG A 111 -28.83 -9.76 -5.80
CA ARG A 111 -28.76 -11.09 -6.42
C ARG A 111 -28.20 -12.10 -5.44
N THR A 112 -28.75 -13.32 -5.46
CA THR A 112 -28.20 -14.47 -4.75
C THR A 112 -27.10 -15.13 -5.58
N PHE A 113 -25.95 -15.36 -4.95
CA PHE A 113 -24.81 -16.09 -5.52
C PHE A 113 -24.69 -17.46 -4.88
N GLY A 114 -24.14 -18.45 -5.60
CA GLY A 114 -23.95 -19.80 -5.07
C GLY A 114 -22.98 -19.84 -3.89
N ASN A 115 -21.97 -18.95 -3.88
CA ASN A 115 -21.10 -18.69 -2.74
C ASN A 115 -20.46 -17.29 -2.76
N ALA A 116 -19.78 -16.93 -1.67
CA ALA A 116 -19.09 -15.66 -1.52
C ALA A 116 -18.00 -15.43 -2.59
N CYS A 117 -17.25 -16.47 -2.96
CA CYS A 117 -16.22 -16.36 -3.99
C CYS A 117 -16.81 -15.89 -5.33
N GLN A 118 -17.95 -16.47 -5.74
CA GLN A 118 -18.62 -16.08 -6.99
C GLN A 118 -19.10 -14.62 -6.94
N ALA A 119 -19.69 -14.19 -5.83
CA ALA A 119 -20.11 -12.79 -5.65
C ALA A 119 -18.92 -11.82 -5.77
N ASP A 120 -17.82 -12.12 -5.08
CA ASP A 120 -16.61 -11.29 -5.09
C ASP A 120 -15.90 -11.30 -6.44
N ALA A 121 -15.94 -12.43 -7.17
CA ALA A 121 -15.35 -12.57 -8.51
C ALA A 121 -16.12 -11.77 -9.57
N GLU A 122 -17.43 -11.60 -9.41
CA GLU A 122 -18.26 -10.75 -10.27
C GLU A 122 -18.32 -9.27 -9.81
N GLY A 123 -17.58 -8.91 -8.75
CA GLY A 123 -17.54 -7.55 -8.23
C GLY A 123 -18.84 -7.11 -7.51
N TRP A 124 -19.54 -8.04 -6.88
CA TRP A 124 -20.72 -7.77 -6.05
C TRP A 124 -20.35 -7.64 -4.58
N ARG A 125 -20.99 -6.72 -3.85
CA ARG A 125 -20.77 -6.53 -2.41
C ARG A 125 -21.75 -7.36 -1.60
N ILE A 126 -21.25 -8.28 -0.78
CA ILE A 126 -22.10 -9.13 0.08
C ILE A 126 -22.80 -8.28 1.17
N VAL A 127 -24.10 -8.51 1.34
CA VAL A 127 -24.96 -7.86 2.35
C VAL A 127 -25.33 -8.82 3.47
N ARG A 128 -25.59 -10.09 3.15
CA ARG A 128 -25.94 -11.14 4.13
C ARG A 128 -25.54 -12.53 3.63
N ASN A 129 -25.21 -13.42 4.56
CA ASN A 129 -24.78 -14.80 4.31
C ASN A 129 -25.96 -15.78 4.14
N ARG A 130 -26.99 -15.33 3.43
CA ARG A 130 -28.21 -16.07 3.06
C ARG A 130 -28.72 -15.54 1.72
N PRO A 131 -29.58 -16.27 0.99
CA PRO A 131 -30.22 -15.74 -0.21
C PRO A 131 -30.90 -14.37 0.01
N CYS A 132 -30.96 -13.58 -1.06
CA CYS A 132 -31.97 -12.53 -1.17
C CYS A 132 -33.34 -13.21 -1.30
#